data_AF-A0AA38URN9-F1
#
_entry.id   AF-A0AA38URN9-F1
#
_cell.length_a   1.000
_cell.length_b   1.000
_cell.length_c   1.000
_cell.angle_alpha   90.00
_cell.angle_beta   90.00
_cell.angle_gamma   90.00
#
_symmetry.space_group_name_H-M   'P 1'
#
loop_
_entity.id
_entity.type
_entity.pdbx_description
1 polymer ?
#
loop_
_entity_poly.entity_id
_entity_poly.type
_entity_poly.pdbx_seq_one_letter_code
_entity_poly.pdbx_strand_id
1 'polypeptide(L)'
;MFSNLFRSLGTATHNIPCSAIKQSSRGYGSGTIISNSVRKPKIRKYAVETGRRLRISKSLSWLLRHQGRLEGIHIRSDGYARIQDVVSSQLKHQSMRNVEFLDIENVIKKDSKGRFTLTYEGDRSEGDHWWIRANQGHSIEAADLELERIGSADRIPVAVHGTTEEAWKLISKQGISRMTRNHIHLAQGFAEGVDPKVFSGIRKSSRILIYIDVEKALADGIKFYLSANGVVLCPGDEYGFLEPKYFQRVESVTKTLEPMQEWDRQVAETSSTIDPTEDRLKAWSQR
;
A
#
# COMPACT_ATOMS: atom_id res chain seq x y z
N MET A 1 -28.26 -52.40 12.31
CA MET A 1 -29.33 -52.56 13.32
C MET A 1 -29.38 -51.22 14.06
N PHE A 2 -30.36 -50.33 14.01
CA PHE A 2 -31.81 -50.28 13.70
C PHE A 2 -32.05 -48.93 12.99
N SER A 3 -32.56 -48.89 11.75
CA SER A 3 -33.97 -48.69 11.35
C SER A 3 -34.64 -47.36 11.79
N ASN A 4 -34.69 -46.42 10.84
CA ASN A 4 -35.80 -45.54 10.41
C ASN A 4 -37.04 -45.35 11.30
N LEU A 5 -37.43 -44.09 11.50
CA LEU A 5 -38.82 -43.64 11.35
C LEU A 5 -38.89 -42.21 10.78
N PHE A 6 -40.02 -41.90 10.15
CA PHE A 6 -40.23 -41.04 8.99
C PHE A 6 -41.07 -39.78 9.33
N ARG A 7 -41.11 -38.85 8.33
CA ARG A 7 -42.05 -37.71 8.08
C ARG A 7 -41.57 -36.33 8.63
N SER A 8 -41.32 -35.30 7.81
CA SER A 8 -41.96 -34.68 6.62
C SER A 8 -42.92 -33.52 6.97
N LEU A 9 -42.83 -32.47 6.14
CA LEU A 9 -43.62 -31.23 6.00
C LEU A 9 -43.10 -30.04 6.83
N GLY A 10 -42.87 -28.84 6.31
CA GLY A 10 -43.11 -28.27 4.98
C GLY A 10 -42.55 -26.85 4.90
N THR A 11 -42.29 -26.40 3.67
CA THR A 11 -41.75 -25.10 3.27
C THR A 11 -42.75 -23.95 3.44
N ALA A 12 -42.30 -22.76 3.85
CA ALA A 12 -43.04 -21.51 3.66
C ALA A 12 -42.10 -20.32 3.43
N THR A 13 -41.95 -19.94 2.16
CA THR A 13 -41.50 -18.63 1.68
C THR A 13 -42.64 -17.62 1.84
N HIS A 14 -42.37 -16.40 2.32
CA HIS A 14 -43.33 -15.29 2.25
C HIS A 14 -42.69 -14.05 1.62
N ASN A 15 -43.09 -13.81 0.36
CA ASN A 15 -43.02 -12.53 -0.33
C ASN A 15 -44.16 -11.64 0.19
N ILE A 16 -43.88 -10.35 0.45
CA ILE A 16 -44.90 -9.35 0.75
C ILE A 16 -45.02 -8.39 -0.46
N PRO A 17 -46.22 -8.21 -1.04
CA PRO A 17 -46.41 -7.38 -2.22
C PRO A 17 -46.73 -5.92 -1.90
N CYS A 18 -46.47 -5.10 -2.93
CA CYS A 18 -46.74 -3.68 -3.05
C CYS A 18 -48.18 -3.44 -3.55
N SER A 19 -48.96 -2.57 -2.89
CA SER A 19 -50.08 -1.86 -3.55
C SER A 19 -50.57 -0.64 -2.75
N ALA A 20 -50.95 0.37 -3.52
CA ALA A 20 -51.28 1.75 -3.18
C ALA A 20 -52.62 1.99 -2.47
N ILE A 21 -52.75 3.14 -1.78
CA ILE A 21 -54.03 3.81 -1.50
C ILE A 21 -53.88 5.34 -1.70
N LYS A 22 -54.95 5.93 -2.23
CA LYS A 22 -55.13 7.22 -2.90
C LYS A 22 -55.15 8.47 -2.00
N GLN A 23 -54.94 9.58 -2.71
CA GLN A 23 -55.15 11.01 -2.45
C GLN A 23 -56.25 11.42 -1.46
N SER A 24 -55.99 12.47 -0.67
CA SER A 24 -56.97 13.53 -0.42
C SER A 24 -56.27 14.88 -0.19
N SER A 25 -56.90 15.93 -0.69
CA SER A 25 -56.44 17.32 -0.77
C SER A 25 -57.02 18.18 0.36
N ARG A 26 -56.26 19.18 0.84
CA ARG A 26 -56.70 20.54 1.25
C ARG A 26 -55.50 21.33 1.82
N GLY A 27 -55.44 22.62 1.49
CA GLY A 27 -54.29 23.49 1.75
C GLY A 27 -54.46 24.52 2.87
N TYR A 28 -53.50 25.46 2.86
CA TYR A 28 -53.30 26.70 3.63
C TYR A 28 -52.59 26.62 4.99
N GLY A 29 -51.47 27.36 5.09
CA GLY A 29 -50.79 27.68 6.34
C GLY A 29 -49.36 28.20 6.14
N SER A 30 -49.22 29.49 5.89
CA SER A 30 -47.95 30.23 5.96
C SER A 30 -47.36 30.13 7.38
N GLY A 31 -46.12 29.65 7.49
CA GLY A 31 -45.40 29.53 8.75
C GLY A 31 -43.90 29.44 8.49
N THR A 32 -43.22 30.57 8.68
CA THR A 32 -41.76 30.67 8.69
C THR A 32 -41.17 29.69 9.70
N ILE A 33 -40.63 28.56 9.23
CA ILE A 33 -39.76 27.71 10.05
C ILE A 33 -38.36 28.33 10.00
N ILE A 34 -38.03 29.07 11.05
CA ILE A 34 -36.64 29.32 11.44
C ILE A 34 -36.03 27.94 11.71
N SER A 35 -35.32 27.39 10.73
CA SER A 35 -34.60 26.13 10.90
C SER A 35 -33.41 26.38 11.82
N ASN A 36 -33.59 26.14 13.12
CA ASN A 36 -32.49 26.04 14.06
C ASN A 36 -31.55 24.90 13.60
N SER A 37 -30.32 25.27 13.23
CA SER A 37 -29.28 24.33 12.78
C SER A 37 -28.75 23.50 13.95
N VAL A 38 -29.44 22.42 14.32
CA VAL A 38 -28.94 21.46 15.31
C VAL A 38 -28.33 20.25 14.59
N ARG A 39 -27.07 20.34 14.15
CA ARG A 39 -26.22 19.21 13.69
C ARG A 39 -24.73 19.60 13.86
N LYS A 40 -23.76 18.85 14.39
CA LYS A 40 -23.61 17.46 14.89
C LYS A 40 -22.24 17.34 15.62
N PRO A 41 -22.17 17.17 16.95
CA PRO A 41 -20.90 16.96 17.68
C PRO A 41 -20.14 15.69 17.23
N LYS A 42 -20.89 14.64 16.85
CA LYS A 42 -20.34 13.33 16.48
C LYS A 42 -19.47 13.38 15.21
N ILE A 43 -19.89 14.08 14.15
CA ILE A 43 -19.13 14.15 12.88
C ILE A 43 -17.76 14.81 13.08
N ARG A 44 -17.71 15.92 13.85
CA ARG A 44 -16.46 16.62 14.14
C ARG A 44 -15.49 15.73 14.93
N LYS A 45 -15.99 14.98 15.92
CA LYS A 45 -15.18 14.03 16.69
C LYS A 45 -14.57 12.93 15.80
N TYR A 46 -15.39 12.31 14.93
CA TYR A 46 -14.90 11.28 14.00
C TYR A 46 -13.84 11.80 13.02
N ALA A 47 -14.01 13.03 12.50
CA ALA A 47 -13.03 13.64 11.60
C ALA A 47 -11.70 13.93 12.32
N VAL A 48 -11.75 14.42 13.56
CA VAL A 48 -10.55 14.69 14.38
C VAL A 48 -9.83 13.39 14.73
N GLU A 49 -10.56 12.35 15.14
CA GLU A 49 -10.00 11.03 15.46
C GLU A 49 -9.36 10.37 14.23
N THR A 50 -10.04 10.44 13.08
CA THR A 50 -9.49 9.96 11.80
C THR A 50 -8.23 10.74 11.42
N GLY A 51 -8.24 12.06 11.60
CA GLY A 51 -7.08 12.92 11.36
C GLY A 51 -5.89 12.58 12.25
N ARG A 52 -6.11 12.37 13.56
CA ARG A 52 -5.07 11.95 14.51
C ARG A 52 -4.50 10.59 14.11
N ARG A 53 -5.36 9.58 13.88
CA ARG A 53 -4.94 8.24 13.45
C ARG A 53 -4.08 8.28 12.19
N LEU A 54 -4.47 9.06 11.18
CA LEU A 54 -3.70 9.19 9.94
C LEU A 54 -2.35 9.88 10.14
N ARG A 55 -2.25 10.84 11.07
CA ARG A 55 -0.94 11.44 11.44
C ARG A 55 -0.04 10.41 12.11
N ILE A 56 -0.56 9.68 13.10
CA ILE A 56 0.19 8.62 13.79
C ILE A 56 0.66 7.56 12.79
N SER A 57 -0.22 7.08 11.91
CA SER A 57 0.15 6.10 10.87
C SER A 57 1.27 6.59 9.94
N LYS A 58 1.27 7.87 9.55
CA LYS A 58 2.35 8.47 8.75
C LYS A 58 3.65 8.55 9.54
N SER A 59 3.58 8.97 10.81
CA SER A 59 4.75 9.07 11.70
C SER A 59 5.36 7.72 12.00
N LEU A 60 4.54 6.71 12.32
CA LEU A 60 4.99 5.32 12.47
C LEU A 60 5.66 4.80 11.20
N SER A 61 5.08 5.06 10.03
CA SER A 61 5.70 4.68 8.76
C SER A 61 7.07 5.33 8.58
N TRP A 62 7.21 6.61 8.93
CA TRP A 62 8.47 7.33 8.78
C TRP A 62 9.54 6.89 9.78
N LEU A 63 9.17 6.71 11.05
CA LEU A 63 10.06 6.22 12.11
C LEU A 63 10.56 4.81 11.78
N LEU A 64 9.64 3.87 11.52
CA LEU A 64 10.03 2.47 11.33
C LEU A 64 10.78 2.22 10.02
N ARG A 65 10.61 3.07 8.99
CA ARG A 65 11.23 2.86 7.66
C ARG A 65 12.49 3.67 7.43
N HIS A 66 12.62 4.83 8.07
CA HIS A 66 13.61 5.84 7.68
C HIS A 66 14.39 6.39 8.87
N GLN A 67 13.71 6.96 9.86
CA GLN A 67 14.38 7.83 10.85
C GLN A 67 14.47 7.28 12.27
N GLY A 68 13.87 6.12 12.56
CA GLY A 68 13.72 5.63 13.93
C GLY A 68 15.04 5.57 14.69
N ARG A 69 16.11 5.07 14.05
CA ARG A 69 17.46 5.02 14.65
C ARG A 69 18.00 6.41 15.03
N LEU A 70 17.75 7.42 14.20
CA LEU A 70 18.19 8.81 14.45
C LEU A 70 17.35 9.52 15.52
N GLU A 71 16.14 9.04 15.77
CA GLU A 71 15.26 9.49 16.86
C GLU A 71 15.48 8.68 18.15
N GLY A 72 16.49 7.81 18.19
CA GLY A 72 16.85 7.01 19.37
C GLY A 72 16.05 5.73 19.56
N ILE A 73 15.26 5.32 18.56
CA ILE A 73 14.51 4.06 18.59
C ILE A 73 15.44 2.93 18.17
N HIS A 74 15.58 1.93 19.03
CA HIS A 74 16.29 0.71 18.68
C HIS A 74 15.44 -0.11 17.70
N ILE A 75 15.98 -0.38 16.51
CA ILE A 75 15.35 -1.22 15.49
C ILE A 75 16.28 -2.40 15.23
N ARG A 76 15.77 -3.60 15.52
CA ARG A 76 16.43 -4.89 15.28
C ARG A 76 16.72 -5.14 13.80
N SER A 77 17.52 -6.16 13.50
CA SER A 77 17.86 -6.56 12.11
C SER A 77 16.64 -6.97 11.29
N ASP A 78 15.63 -7.53 11.93
CA ASP A 78 14.33 -7.93 11.36
C ASP A 78 13.30 -6.79 11.25
N GLY A 79 13.70 -5.58 11.62
CA GLY A 79 12.89 -4.37 11.54
C GLY A 79 11.97 -4.12 12.73
N TYR A 80 11.98 -4.99 13.76
CA TYR A 80 11.16 -4.79 14.96
C TYR A 80 11.75 -3.73 15.90
N ALA A 81 10.87 -2.87 16.39
CA ALA A 81 11.13 -1.88 17.43
C ALA A 81 10.18 -2.11 18.61
N ARG A 82 10.66 -1.85 19.84
CA ARG A 82 9.81 -1.95 21.02
C ARG A 82 8.76 -0.84 21.00
N ILE A 83 7.54 -1.17 21.37
CA ILE A 83 6.46 -0.18 21.48
C ILE A 83 6.85 0.93 22.45
N GLN A 84 7.46 0.60 23.58
CA GLN A 84 7.84 1.57 24.61
C GLN A 84 8.78 2.65 24.06
N ASP A 85 9.70 2.29 23.17
CA ASP A 85 10.60 3.24 22.51
C ASP A 85 9.85 4.13 21.52
N VAL A 86 8.88 3.56 20.80
CA VAL A 86 8.07 4.26 19.79
C VAL A 86 7.07 5.24 20.41
N VAL A 87 6.55 4.96 21.62
CA VAL A 87 5.64 5.83 22.37
C VAL A 87 6.34 6.67 23.44
N SER A 88 7.67 6.59 23.52
CA SER A 88 8.44 7.25 24.54
C SER A 88 8.18 8.76 24.55
N SER A 89 7.98 9.33 25.74
CA SER A 89 7.82 10.77 25.93
C SER A 89 9.08 11.55 25.54
N GLN A 90 10.23 10.88 25.45
CA GLN A 90 11.50 11.45 25.02
C GLN A 90 11.60 11.60 23.49
N LEU A 91 10.70 10.96 22.74
CA LEU A 91 10.67 11.04 21.29
C LEU A 91 10.35 12.47 20.85
N LYS A 92 11.23 13.07 20.05
CA LYS A 92 11.10 14.49 19.65
C LYS A 92 10.01 14.68 18.59
N HIS A 93 9.60 13.61 17.92
CA HIS A 93 8.59 13.63 16.87
C HIS A 93 7.22 14.12 17.37
N GLN A 94 6.85 15.35 17.00
CA GLN A 94 5.67 16.05 17.53
C GLN A 94 4.34 15.28 17.38
N SER A 95 4.13 14.57 16.26
CA SER A 95 2.88 13.82 16.06
C SER A 95 2.80 12.52 16.87
N MET A 96 3.89 12.12 17.51
CA MET A 96 3.95 10.98 18.42
C MET A 96 3.81 11.38 19.90
N ARG A 97 3.73 12.69 20.19
CA ARG A 97 3.48 13.17 21.56
C ARG A 97 2.12 12.69 22.05
N ASN A 98 2.09 12.17 23.29
CA ASN A 98 0.92 11.60 23.94
C ASN A 98 0.26 10.50 23.11
N VAL A 99 1.03 9.76 22.32
CA VAL A 99 0.57 8.52 21.67
C VAL A 99 0.78 7.39 22.66
N GLU A 100 -0.25 6.57 22.85
CA GLU A 100 -0.18 5.40 23.73
C GLU A 100 -0.26 4.11 22.92
N PHE A 101 -0.01 2.97 23.56
CA PHE A 101 -0.13 1.66 22.91
C PHE A 101 -1.49 1.46 22.22
N LEU A 102 -2.59 1.87 22.87
CA LEU A 102 -3.93 1.72 22.32
C LEU A 102 -4.14 2.57 21.05
N ASP A 103 -3.46 3.72 20.92
CA ASP A 103 -3.48 4.50 19.68
C ASP A 103 -2.80 3.72 18.54
N ILE A 104 -1.66 3.09 18.81
CA ILE A 104 -0.93 2.27 17.84
C ILE A 104 -1.77 1.05 17.44
N GLU A 105 -2.33 0.34 18.41
CA GLU A 105 -3.20 -0.80 18.16
C GLU A 105 -4.40 -0.41 17.28
N ASN A 106 -5.02 0.75 17.54
CA ASN A 106 -6.09 1.30 16.72
C ASN A 106 -5.64 1.68 15.29
N VAL A 107 -4.40 2.14 15.12
CA VAL A 107 -3.82 2.40 13.80
C VAL A 107 -3.70 1.09 13.02
N ILE A 108 -3.17 0.03 13.64
CA ILE A 108 -2.95 -1.27 13.00
C ILE A 108 -4.28 -1.93 12.66
N LYS A 109 -5.22 -1.99 13.60
CA LYS A 109 -6.57 -2.56 13.39
C LYS A 109 -7.33 -1.91 12.23
N LYS A 110 -7.10 -0.62 11.97
CA LYS A 110 -7.76 0.14 10.90
C LYS A 110 -6.87 0.35 9.67
N ASP A 111 -5.73 -0.33 9.59
CA ASP A 111 -4.82 -0.22 8.46
C ASP A 111 -5.21 -1.18 7.33
N SER A 112 -6.00 -0.70 6.39
CA SER A 112 -6.41 -1.46 5.21
C SER A 112 -5.27 -1.85 4.26
N LYS A 113 -4.03 -1.38 4.50
CA LYS A 113 -2.87 -1.72 3.66
C LYS A 113 -1.91 -2.72 4.31
N GLY A 114 -2.18 -3.16 5.55
CA GLY A 114 -1.30 -4.06 6.28
C GLY A 114 0.14 -3.57 6.35
N ARG A 115 0.37 -2.30 6.68
CA ARG A 115 1.71 -1.68 6.70
C ARG A 115 2.54 -2.13 7.89
N PHE A 116 1.91 -2.56 8.97
CA PHE A 116 2.54 -2.84 10.24
C PHE A 116 2.20 -4.24 10.72
N THR A 117 3.14 -4.85 11.42
CA THR A 117 2.94 -6.08 12.17
C THR A 117 3.24 -5.81 13.63
N LEU A 118 2.34 -6.26 14.51
CA LEU A 118 2.48 -6.20 15.96
C LEU A 118 2.68 -7.63 16.47
N THR A 119 3.68 -7.86 17.30
CA THR A 119 3.91 -9.15 17.96
C THR A 119 4.18 -8.96 19.45
N TYR A 120 3.92 -10.00 20.23
CA TYR A 120 4.26 -10.07 21.64
C TYR A 120 5.27 -11.19 21.82
N GLU A 121 6.50 -10.83 22.18
CA GLU A 121 7.60 -11.79 22.31
C GLU A 121 8.52 -11.42 23.47
N GLY A 122 9.04 -12.48 24.09
CA GLY A 122 9.99 -12.42 25.19
C GLY A 122 11.42 -12.32 24.72
N ASP A 123 12.16 -11.41 25.35
CA ASP A 123 13.60 -11.50 25.38
C ASP A 123 14.03 -12.24 26.66
N ARG A 124 14.97 -13.19 26.54
CA ARG A 124 15.48 -13.98 27.66
C ARG A 124 16.07 -13.10 28.77
N SER A 125 16.53 -11.90 28.41
CA SER A 125 17.09 -10.89 29.31
C SER A 125 16.10 -9.87 29.85
N GLU A 126 15.03 -9.55 29.10
CA GLU A 126 14.22 -8.36 29.35
C GLU A 126 12.73 -8.62 29.54
N GLY A 127 12.29 -9.88 29.42
CA GLY A 127 10.89 -10.27 29.58
C GLY A 127 10.06 -10.03 28.31
N ASP A 128 8.74 -10.21 28.43
CA ASP A 128 7.81 -10.13 27.31
C ASP A 128 7.42 -8.68 26.97
N HIS A 129 7.65 -8.30 25.72
CA HIS A 129 7.36 -6.95 25.23
C HIS A 129 6.50 -6.97 23.97
N TRP A 130 5.79 -5.87 23.75
CA TRP A 130 5.14 -5.61 22.46
C TRP A 130 6.13 -5.00 21.49
N TRP A 131 6.20 -5.58 20.30
CA TRP A 131 7.08 -5.16 19.22
C TRP A 131 6.29 -4.81 17.97
N ILE A 132 6.75 -3.80 17.25
CA ILE A 132 6.16 -3.34 15.99
C ILE A 132 7.23 -3.22 14.90
N ARG A 133 6.87 -3.61 13.68
CA ARG A 133 7.66 -3.32 12.48
C ARG A 133 6.79 -2.79 11.35
N ALA A 134 7.41 -2.14 10.38
CA ALA A 134 6.80 -1.96 9.06
C ALA A 134 7.04 -3.21 8.19
N ASN A 135 6.07 -3.57 7.35
CA ASN A 135 6.16 -4.77 6.50
C ASN A 135 6.96 -4.55 5.21
N GLN A 136 7.15 -3.29 4.80
CA GLN A 136 7.92 -2.92 3.61
C GLN A 136 8.36 -1.45 3.65
N GLY A 137 9.22 -1.07 2.70
CA GLY A 137 9.47 0.33 2.35
C GLY A 137 10.57 1.01 3.15
N HIS A 138 11.41 0.21 3.77
CA HIS A 138 12.59 0.64 4.51
C HIS A 138 13.62 1.29 3.58
N SER A 139 14.27 2.34 4.08
CA SER A 139 15.57 2.83 3.63
C SER A 139 16.68 2.50 4.63
N ILE A 140 16.31 2.12 5.86
CA ILE A 140 17.27 1.58 6.82
C ILE A 140 17.65 0.16 6.41
N GLU A 141 18.92 -0.20 6.58
CA GLU A 141 19.36 -1.59 6.43
C GLU A 141 18.73 -2.43 7.53
N ALA A 142 17.80 -3.29 7.12
CA ALA A 142 17.18 -4.35 7.91
C ALA A 142 17.36 -5.63 7.10
N ALA A 143 18.25 -6.50 7.58
CA ALA A 143 18.69 -7.70 6.86
C ALA A 143 17.61 -8.79 6.85
N ASP A 144 16.80 -8.88 7.90
CA ASP A 144 15.87 -9.99 8.13
C ASP A 144 14.41 -9.56 7.99
N LEU A 145 14.12 -8.71 7.00
CA LEU A 145 12.72 -8.51 6.63
C LEU A 145 12.20 -9.86 6.10
N GLU A 146 11.10 -10.36 6.66
CA GLU A 146 10.39 -11.57 6.21
C GLU A 146 9.86 -11.39 4.78
N LEU A 147 10.78 -11.46 3.83
CA LEU A 147 10.56 -11.30 2.41
C LEU A 147 10.77 -12.66 1.76
N GLU A 148 9.70 -13.18 1.17
CA GLU A 148 9.77 -14.47 0.50
C GLU A 148 10.37 -14.29 -0.89
N ARG A 149 11.49 -14.96 -1.18
CA ARG A 149 12.11 -14.89 -2.51
C ARG A 149 11.21 -15.56 -3.54
N ILE A 150 10.94 -14.86 -4.63
CA ILE A 150 10.13 -15.36 -5.73
C ILE A 150 11.05 -16.02 -6.76
N GLY A 151 10.90 -17.33 -6.90
CA GLY A 151 11.69 -18.14 -7.84
C GLY A 151 11.05 -18.33 -9.22
N SER A 152 9.77 -17.98 -9.37
CA SER A 152 9.00 -18.20 -10.61
C SER A 152 7.92 -17.14 -10.77
N ALA A 153 7.66 -16.75 -12.02
CA ALA A 153 6.73 -15.66 -12.37
C ALA A 153 5.25 -16.04 -12.15
N ASP A 154 4.91 -17.32 -12.13
CA ASP A 154 3.57 -17.84 -11.82
C ASP A 154 3.02 -17.36 -10.47
N ARG A 155 3.92 -17.06 -9.52
CA ARG A 155 3.57 -16.50 -8.20
C ARG A 155 3.20 -15.01 -8.24
N ILE A 156 3.47 -14.32 -9.35
CA ILE A 156 3.17 -12.90 -9.55
C ILE A 156 2.36 -12.76 -10.84
N PRO A 157 1.03 -12.87 -10.78
CA PRO A 157 0.21 -12.75 -11.99
C PRO A 157 0.38 -11.38 -12.65
N VAL A 158 0.61 -10.34 -11.85
CA VAL A 158 0.79 -8.96 -12.32
C VAL A 158 1.80 -8.25 -11.40
N ALA A 159 2.68 -7.44 -11.98
CA ALA A 159 3.57 -6.54 -11.26
C ALA A 159 3.57 -5.16 -11.92
N VAL A 160 3.01 -4.16 -11.22
CA VAL A 160 2.79 -2.82 -11.77
C VAL A 160 3.42 -1.74 -10.93
N HIS A 161 4.17 -0.86 -11.59
CA HIS A 161 4.65 0.39 -11.00
C HIS A 161 3.79 1.56 -11.48
N GLY A 162 3.13 2.25 -10.54
CA GLY A 162 2.39 3.46 -10.85
C GLY A 162 3.21 4.72 -10.61
N THR A 163 3.40 5.54 -11.64
CA THR A 163 4.21 6.78 -11.57
C THR A 163 3.47 7.99 -12.15
N THR A 164 4.05 9.19 -12.02
CA THR A 164 3.53 10.43 -12.63
C THR A 164 4.07 10.60 -14.04
N GLU A 165 3.38 11.37 -14.89
CA GLU A 165 3.86 11.71 -16.24
C GLU A 165 5.22 12.42 -16.22
N GLU A 166 5.45 13.28 -15.22
CA GLU A 166 6.73 13.96 -15.05
C GLU A 166 7.87 12.99 -14.78
N ALA A 167 7.68 12.04 -13.84
CA ALA A 167 8.67 11.03 -13.52
C ALA A 167 8.88 10.05 -14.69
N TRP A 168 7.84 9.79 -15.48
CA TRP A 168 7.92 8.93 -16.67
C TRP A 168 8.97 9.40 -17.68
N LYS A 169 9.12 10.72 -17.89
CA LYS A 169 10.13 11.28 -18.82
C LYS A 169 11.55 10.81 -18.54
N LEU A 170 11.85 10.55 -17.27
CA LEU A 170 13.14 10.02 -16.83
C LEU A 170 13.13 8.48 -16.80
N ILE A 171 12.07 7.88 -16.24
CA ILE A 171 11.93 6.41 -16.10
C ILE A 171 11.96 5.69 -17.45
N SER A 172 11.39 6.28 -18.51
CA SER A 172 11.41 5.69 -19.85
C SER A 172 12.82 5.53 -20.43
N LYS A 173 13.78 6.33 -19.94
CA LYS A 173 15.18 6.30 -20.39
C LYS A 173 16.06 5.46 -19.48
N GLN A 174 15.94 5.65 -18.16
CA GLN A 174 16.87 5.05 -17.19
C GLN A 174 16.31 3.78 -16.51
N GLY A 175 15.02 3.50 -16.65
CA GLY A 175 14.33 2.50 -15.85
C GLY A 175 13.77 3.01 -14.52
N ILE A 176 13.18 2.12 -13.73
CA ILE A 176 12.64 2.44 -12.41
C ILE A 176 13.76 2.32 -11.38
N SER A 177 14.03 3.37 -10.61
CA SER A 177 15.00 3.34 -9.52
C SER A 177 14.34 3.02 -8.18
N ARG A 178 15.02 2.23 -7.33
CA ARG A 178 14.62 2.09 -5.91
C ARG A 178 14.79 3.38 -5.10
N MET A 179 15.46 4.39 -5.67
CA MET A 179 15.81 5.66 -5.01
C MET A 179 16.52 5.39 -3.68
N THR A 180 16.10 6.04 -2.60
CA THR A 180 16.66 5.85 -1.25
C THR A 180 16.11 4.61 -0.53
N ARG A 181 15.19 3.85 -1.13
CA ARG A 181 14.64 2.64 -0.50
C ARG A 181 15.49 1.42 -0.85
N ASN A 182 15.28 0.35 -0.09
CA ASN A 182 15.94 -0.94 -0.34
C ASN A 182 15.39 -1.64 -1.60
N HIS A 183 14.13 -1.36 -1.97
CA HIS A 183 13.45 -2.03 -3.07
C HIS A 183 12.52 -1.07 -3.84
N ILE A 184 12.38 -1.33 -5.14
CA ILE A 184 11.28 -0.89 -6.00
C ILE A 184 10.01 -1.61 -5.55
N HIS A 185 8.91 -0.85 -5.38
CA HIS A 185 7.60 -1.38 -5.00
C HIS A 185 6.72 -1.57 -6.24
N LEU A 186 6.23 -2.79 -6.41
CA LEU A 186 5.34 -3.20 -7.50
C LEU A 186 4.03 -3.71 -6.89
N ALA A 187 2.91 -3.21 -7.41
CA ALA A 187 1.57 -3.63 -7.02
C ALA A 187 1.14 -4.87 -7.81
N GLN A 188 0.41 -5.79 -7.18
CA GLN A 188 0.00 -7.06 -7.80
C GLN A 188 -1.27 -7.01 -8.65
N GLY A 189 -1.89 -5.84 -8.85
CA GLY A 189 -3.17 -5.76 -9.59
C GLY A 189 -4.36 -6.28 -8.78
N PHE A 190 -5.51 -5.64 -9.00
CA PHE A 190 -6.87 -5.96 -8.49
C PHE A 190 -7.04 -6.15 -6.97
N ALA A 191 -7.68 -5.16 -6.34
CA ALA A 191 -8.39 -5.43 -5.09
C ALA A 191 -9.66 -6.24 -5.42
N GLU A 192 -9.79 -7.46 -4.89
CA GLU A 192 -11.03 -8.22 -5.00
C GLU A 192 -12.24 -7.35 -4.58
N GLY A 193 -13.24 -7.26 -5.46
CA GLY A 193 -14.49 -6.51 -5.20
C GLY A 193 -14.46 -5.00 -5.48
N VAL A 194 -13.37 -4.45 -6.01
CA VAL A 194 -13.30 -3.07 -6.53
C VAL A 194 -13.17 -3.13 -8.05
N ASP A 195 -13.70 -2.13 -8.77
CA ASP A 195 -13.54 -1.97 -10.22
C ASP A 195 -12.13 -2.43 -10.64
N PRO A 196 -11.99 -3.33 -11.63
CA PRO A 196 -10.72 -3.86 -12.07
C PRO A 196 -9.62 -2.79 -12.25
N LYS A 197 -10.01 -1.54 -12.44
CA LYS A 197 -9.12 -0.40 -12.66
C LYS A 197 -8.49 0.20 -11.38
N VAL A 198 -8.75 -0.33 -10.19
CA VAL A 198 -8.18 0.19 -8.93
C VAL A 198 -7.10 -0.73 -8.37
N PHE A 199 -5.85 -0.40 -8.69
CA PHE A 199 -4.67 -1.06 -8.13
C PHE A 199 -4.50 -0.72 -6.64
N SER A 200 -4.56 -1.72 -5.77
CA SER A 200 -4.15 -1.56 -4.38
C SER A 200 -2.64 -1.22 -4.34
N GLY A 201 -2.27 -0.21 -3.56
CA GLY A 201 -0.87 0.22 -3.43
C GLY A 201 -0.39 1.32 -4.40
N ILE A 202 -1.06 1.51 -5.54
CA ILE A 202 -0.74 2.62 -6.47
C ILE A 202 -1.32 3.94 -5.94
N ARG A 203 -0.59 5.04 -6.12
CA ARG A 203 -1.04 6.37 -5.68
C ARG A 203 -2.13 6.86 -6.62
N LYS A 204 -3.15 7.55 -6.08
CA LYS A 204 -4.19 8.21 -6.90
C LYS A 204 -3.65 9.29 -7.86
N SER A 205 -2.46 9.80 -7.57
CA SER A 205 -1.74 10.75 -8.42
C SER A 205 -1.00 10.09 -9.57
N SER A 206 -0.84 8.76 -9.56
CA SER A 206 -0.18 8.04 -10.64
C SER A 206 -1.04 8.11 -11.90
N ARG A 207 -0.42 8.50 -13.00
CA ARG A 207 -1.06 8.63 -14.32
C ARG A 207 -0.43 7.71 -15.35
N ILE A 208 0.71 7.11 -15.04
CA ILE A 208 1.36 6.12 -15.87
C ILE A 208 1.46 4.82 -15.07
N LEU A 209 1.09 3.70 -15.69
CA LEU A 209 1.22 2.35 -15.15
C LEU A 209 2.23 1.58 -16.01
N ILE A 210 3.28 1.08 -15.37
CA ILE A 210 4.35 0.32 -16.02
C ILE A 210 4.20 -1.14 -15.56
N TYR A 211 3.89 -2.04 -16.48
CA TYR A 211 3.78 -3.47 -16.22
C TYR A 211 5.13 -4.12 -16.47
N ILE A 212 5.57 -4.94 -15.52
CA ILE A 212 6.89 -5.55 -15.54
C ILE A 212 6.81 -6.98 -16.07
N ASP A 213 7.69 -7.29 -17.01
CA ASP A 213 7.98 -8.65 -17.44
C ASP A 213 8.88 -9.33 -16.39
N VAL A 214 8.22 -9.93 -15.39
CA VAL A 214 8.88 -10.61 -14.26
C VAL A 214 9.66 -11.83 -14.73
N GLU A 215 9.13 -12.57 -15.71
CA GLU A 215 9.77 -13.78 -16.23
C GLU A 215 11.11 -13.44 -16.88
N LYS A 216 11.13 -12.44 -17.77
CA LYS A 216 12.36 -11.95 -18.38
C LYS A 216 13.35 -11.40 -17.36
N ALA A 217 12.87 -10.64 -16.38
CA ALA A 217 13.73 -10.09 -15.34
C ALA A 217 14.35 -11.18 -14.45
N LEU A 218 13.59 -12.22 -14.08
CA LEU A 218 14.09 -13.37 -13.33
C LEU A 218 15.14 -14.16 -14.14
N ALA A 219 14.91 -14.35 -15.44
CA ALA A 219 15.86 -15.02 -16.34
C ALA A 219 17.20 -14.26 -16.45
N ASP A 220 17.16 -12.93 -16.43
CA ASP A 220 18.34 -12.05 -16.39
C ASP A 220 18.97 -11.92 -14.98
N GLY A 221 18.47 -12.69 -13.99
CA GLY A 221 19.03 -12.75 -12.64
C GLY A 221 18.53 -11.67 -11.66
N ILE A 222 17.58 -10.82 -12.08
CA ILE A 222 16.95 -9.83 -11.20
C ILE A 222 16.10 -10.55 -10.14
N LYS A 223 16.29 -10.16 -8.88
CA LYS A 223 15.59 -10.78 -7.75
C LYS A 223 14.23 -10.12 -7.53
N PHE A 224 13.24 -10.93 -7.15
CA PHE A 224 11.95 -10.45 -6.68
C PHE A 224 11.61 -11.11 -5.35
N TYR A 225 10.86 -10.37 -4.53
CA TYR A 225 10.41 -10.81 -3.24
C TYR A 225 8.95 -10.45 -3.02
N LEU A 226 8.24 -11.24 -2.21
CA LEU A 226 6.90 -10.94 -1.74
C LEU A 226 6.97 -10.54 -0.27
N SER A 227 6.41 -9.38 0.07
CA SER A 227 6.24 -9.00 1.47
C SER A 227 5.04 -9.73 2.10
N ALA A 228 5.01 -9.78 3.44
CA ALA A 228 3.88 -10.33 4.19
C ALA A 228 2.51 -9.70 3.85
N ASN A 229 2.48 -8.50 3.28
CA ASN A 229 1.26 -7.81 2.86
C ASN A 229 1.01 -7.83 1.35
N GLY A 230 1.61 -8.78 0.62
CA GLY A 230 1.35 -9.03 -0.81
C GLY A 230 1.93 -7.97 -1.75
N VAL A 231 2.94 -7.21 -1.31
CA VAL A 231 3.62 -6.25 -2.19
C VAL A 231 4.83 -6.92 -2.81
N VAL A 232 4.96 -6.81 -4.12
CA VAL A 232 6.14 -7.31 -4.84
C VAL A 232 7.26 -6.27 -4.73
N LEU A 233 8.44 -6.75 -4.35
CA LEU A 233 9.63 -5.96 -4.09
C LEU A 233 10.77 -6.42 -4.99
N CYS A 234 11.46 -5.48 -5.62
CA CYS A 234 12.63 -5.76 -6.46
C CYS A 234 13.77 -4.83 -6.03
N PRO A 235 14.97 -5.34 -5.70
CA PRO A 235 16.11 -4.48 -5.37
C PRO A 235 16.64 -3.74 -6.62
N GLY A 236 16.27 -4.19 -7.82
CA GLY A 236 16.88 -3.77 -9.08
C GLY A 236 18.14 -4.57 -9.40
N ASP A 237 18.88 -4.08 -10.39
CA ASP A 237 20.23 -4.48 -10.72
C ASP A 237 21.24 -4.01 -9.64
N GLU A 238 22.54 -4.15 -9.92
CA GLU A 238 23.62 -3.71 -9.03
C GLU A 238 23.58 -2.20 -8.70
N TYR A 239 22.94 -1.39 -9.55
CA TYR A 239 22.76 0.05 -9.36
C TYR A 239 21.40 0.40 -8.74
N GLY A 240 20.55 -0.59 -8.49
CA GLY A 240 19.21 -0.40 -7.93
C GLY A 240 18.15 0.04 -8.94
N PHE A 241 18.35 -0.31 -10.22
CA PHE A 241 17.44 0.01 -11.31
C PHE A 241 16.76 -1.24 -11.87
N LEU A 242 15.53 -1.05 -12.34
CA LEU A 242 14.84 -2.01 -13.20
C LEU A 242 14.72 -1.39 -14.58
N GLU A 243 15.54 -1.87 -15.51
CA GLU A 243 15.70 -1.27 -16.83
C GLU A 243 14.44 -1.31 -17.70
N PRO A 244 14.31 -0.39 -18.68
CA PRO A 244 13.16 -0.37 -19.58
C PRO A 244 12.96 -1.64 -20.40
N LYS A 245 14.02 -2.44 -20.62
CA LYS A 245 13.91 -3.74 -21.33
C LYS A 245 13.01 -4.76 -20.62
N TYR A 246 12.68 -4.53 -19.34
CA TYR A 246 11.75 -5.34 -18.56
C TYR A 246 10.34 -4.74 -18.49
N PHE A 247 10.06 -3.65 -19.20
CA PHE A 247 8.71 -3.08 -19.26
C PHE A 247 7.92 -3.86 -20.32
N GLN A 248 6.99 -4.69 -19.86
CA GLN A 248 6.11 -5.46 -20.74
C GLN A 248 5.18 -4.54 -21.52
N ARG A 249 4.62 -3.52 -20.85
CA ARG A 249 3.75 -2.50 -21.44
C ARG A 249 3.57 -1.31 -20.52
N VAL A 250 3.15 -0.17 -21.09
CA VAL A 250 2.92 1.08 -20.36
C VAL A 250 1.55 1.65 -20.72
N GLU A 251 0.76 2.02 -19.72
CA GLU A 251 -0.58 2.61 -19.90
C GLU A 251 -0.66 3.99 -19.28
N SER A 252 -1.40 4.88 -19.95
CA SER A 252 -1.81 6.17 -19.38
C SER A 252 -3.20 6.07 -18.77
N VAL A 253 -3.35 6.55 -17.54
CA VAL A 253 -4.61 6.64 -16.82
C VAL A 253 -5.25 8.01 -17.10
N THR A 254 -5.78 8.18 -18.29
CA THR A 254 -6.80 9.18 -18.59
C THR A 254 -8.17 8.62 -18.17
N LYS A 255 -9.24 9.45 -18.11
CA LYS A 255 -10.59 8.99 -17.68
C LYS A 255 -11.13 7.80 -18.50
N THR A 256 -10.52 7.52 -19.64
CA THR A 256 -10.62 6.32 -20.47
C THR A 256 -9.21 5.78 -20.66
N LEU A 257 -8.91 4.58 -20.15
CA LEU A 257 -7.61 3.92 -20.39
C LEU A 257 -7.50 3.64 -21.89
N GLU A 258 -6.88 4.55 -22.65
CA GLU A 258 -6.43 4.25 -24.00
C GLU A 258 -5.01 3.71 -23.93
N PRO A 259 -4.73 2.54 -24.51
CA PRO A 259 -3.36 2.08 -24.69
C PRO A 259 -2.54 3.17 -25.37
N MET A 260 -1.36 3.52 -24.85
CA MET A 260 -0.44 4.37 -25.60
C MET A 260 0.05 3.54 -26.79
N GLN A 261 -0.54 3.78 -27.98
CA GLN A 261 -0.33 2.98 -29.19
C GLN A 261 1.09 3.08 -29.80
N GLU A 262 2.06 3.75 -29.17
CA GLU A 262 3.37 4.01 -29.78
C GLU A 262 4.55 3.85 -28.80
N TRP A 263 4.59 2.74 -28.04
CA TRP A 263 5.82 2.27 -27.37
C TRP A 263 6.37 0.98 -27.99
N ASP A 264 5.59 0.30 -28.84
CA ASP A 264 6.05 -0.91 -29.48
C ASP A 264 7.18 -0.59 -30.48
N ARG A 265 8.41 -0.85 -30.05
CA ARG A 265 9.55 -1.26 -30.89
C ARG A 265 10.52 -0.19 -31.44
N GLN A 266 10.81 0.90 -30.71
CA GLN A 266 11.92 1.83 -31.10
C GLN A 266 13.16 1.85 -30.21
N VAL A 267 13.22 1.09 -29.10
CA VAL A 267 14.40 1.08 -28.20
C VAL A 267 15.44 0.00 -28.58
N ALA A 268 15.12 -0.91 -29.51
CA ALA A 268 16.04 -1.97 -29.93
C ALA A 268 17.17 -1.47 -30.87
N GLU A 269 17.05 -0.29 -31.49
CA GLU A 269 18.00 0.16 -32.53
C GLU A 269 18.80 1.42 -32.16
N THR A 270 18.57 2.03 -30.99
CA THR A 270 19.33 3.22 -30.53
C THR A 270 20.31 2.93 -29.38
N SER A 271 20.42 1.68 -28.92
CA SER A 271 21.33 1.29 -27.83
C SER A 271 22.81 1.14 -28.23
N SER A 272 23.26 1.64 -29.39
CA SER A 272 24.65 1.45 -29.83
C SER A 272 25.57 2.66 -29.71
N THR A 273 25.15 3.81 -29.15
CA THR A 273 26.04 5.00 -29.07
C THR A 273 25.92 5.89 -27.84
N ILE A 274 25.11 5.54 -26.84
CA ILE A 274 25.10 6.28 -25.56
C ILE A 274 25.37 5.28 -24.46
N ASP A 275 26.57 5.35 -23.87
CA ASP A 275 26.93 4.60 -22.68
C ASP A 275 26.07 5.10 -21.50
N PRO A 276 25.02 4.36 -21.09
CA PRO A 276 24.09 4.82 -20.05
C PRO A 276 24.72 4.77 -18.66
N THR A 277 25.95 4.29 -18.53
CA THR A 277 26.64 4.11 -17.25
C THR A 277 27.07 5.44 -16.61
N GLU A 278 27.46 6.44 -17.40
CA GLU A 278 28.01 7.69 -16.85
C GLU A 278 26.94 8.60 -16.21
N ASP A 279 25.77 8.73 -16.85
CA ASP A 279 24.62 9.47 -16.28
C ASP A 279 24.02 8.74 -15.07
N ARG A 280 24.03 7.39 -15.08
CA ARG A 280 23.64 6.57 -13.93
C ARG A 280 24.57 6.76 -12.74
N LEU A 281 25.89 6.77 -12.99
CA LEU A 281 26.91 7.00 -11.97
C LEU A 281 26.81 8.41 -11.36
N LYS A 282 26.57 9.45 -12.17
CA LYS A 282 26.36 10.83 -11.67
C LYS A 282 25.09 10.95 -10.83
N ALA A 283 24.01 10.27 -11.20
CA ALA A 283 22.77 10.24 -10.42
C ALA A 283 22.89 9.45 -9.10
N TRP A 284 23.79 8.45 -9.05
CA TRP A 284 24.08 7.66 -7.86
C TRP A 284 25.08 8.33 -6.92
N SER A 285 26.16 8.93 -7.46
CA SER A 285 27.25 9.53 -6.67
C SER A 285 26.86 10.83 -5.95
N GLN A 286 25.73 11.44 -6.30
CA GLN A 286 25.21 12.66 -5.66
C GLN A 286 24.22 12.38 -4.52
N ARG A 287 24.12 11.14 -4.02
CA ARG A 287 23.14 10.73 -3.00
C ARG A 287 23.78 10.11 -1.76
#